data_AF-A0A962IUS2-F1
#
_entry.id   AF-A0A962IUS2-F1
#
_cell.length_a   1.000
_cell.length_b   1.000
_cell.length_c   1.000
_cell.angle_alpha   90.00
_cell.angle_beta   90.00
_cell.angle_gamma   90.00
#
_symmetry.space_group_name_H-M   'P 1'
#
loop_
_entity.id
_entity.type
_entity.pdbx_description
1 polymer ?
#
loop_
_entity_poly.entity_id
_entity_poly.type
_entity_poly.pdbx_seq_one_letter_code
_entity_poly.pdbx_strand_id
1 'polypeptide(L)'
;MAIKISKNIVGYSIKKPASEPVAPEKELMHEDIQRPEELKGYTYKIKTPLSDHALYITINNIILNTGTEHEQEYPFEMFINSKNMEHFQWVLALTRVISAVFRKGGDTTFMVDELKQVFDPQGGYFKKGGRFMPSLVAEIGEVLETHMKKCGLIETEELSDAHKALIAEKRAALEGGAANAEDPAEAAGYPPGAQLCKKCNTQAAVLMDGCMTCLACGESKCG
;
A
#
# COMPACT_ATOMS: atom_id res chain seq x y z
N MET A 1 22.02 -48.39 46.10
CA MET A 1 21.30 -49.62 46.50
C MET A 1 20.62 -50.18 45.26
N ALA A 2 20.93 -51.42 44.87
CA ALA A 2 20.34 -52.04 43.69
C ALA A 2 18.95 -52.61 44.02
N ILE A 3 17.91 -52.14 43.35
CA ILE A 3 16.55 -52.63 43.53
C ILE A 3 16.40 -53.89 42.67
N LYS A 4 16.30 -55.06 43.32
CA LYS A 4 15.99 -56.32 42.63
C LYS A 4 14.48 -56.41 42.42
N ILE A 5 14.06 -56.35 41.16
CA ILE A 5 12.66 -56.49 40.75
C ILE A 5 12.37 -57.99 40.60
N SER A 6 11.44 -58.50 41.41
CA SER A 6 11.08 -59.93 41.46
C SER A 6 9.84 -60.31 40.66
N LYS A 7 9.25 -59.37 39.92
CA LYS A 7 8.06 -59.57 39.09
C LYS A 7 8.32 -59.08 37.66
N ASN A 8 7.68 -59.73 36.69
CA ASN A 8 7.77 -59.33 35.28
C ASN A 8 7.20 -57.91 35.11
N ILE A 9 7.99 -57.03 34.50
CA ILE A 9 7.56 -55.67 34.15
C ILE A 9 6.63 -55.78 32.94
N VAL A 10 5.32 -55.63 33.16
CA VAL A 10 4.29 -55.69 32.10
C VAL A 10 4.01 -54.34 31.45
N GLY A 11 4.73 -53.29 31.86
CA GLY A 11 4.64 -51.95 31.26
C GLY A 11 5.59 -50.98 31.93
N TYR A 12 6.10 -50.03 31.14
CA TYR A 12 6.86 -48.88 31.63
C TYR A 12 6.23 -47.62 31.06
N SER A 13 6.20 -46.54 31.84
CA SER A 13 5.87 -45.21 31.34
C SER A 13 7.06 -44.28 31.60
N ILE A 14 7.51 -43.61 30.54
CA ILE A 14 8.51 -42.57 30.64
C ILE A 14 7.78 -41.30 31.01
N LYS A 15 8.16 -40.67 32.13
CA LYS A 15 7.64 -39.36 32.53
C LYS A 15 8.11 -38.36 31.47
N LYS A 16 7.24 -38.02 30.51
CA LYS A 16 7.53 -36.95 29.56
C LYS A 16 7.76 -35.67 30.36
N PRO A 17 8.85 -34.92 30.12
CA PRO A 17 8.97 -33.58 30.69
C PRO A 17 7.72 -32.80 30.28
N ALA A 18 7.15 -32.06 31.23
CA ALA A 18 6.08 -31.13 30.91
C ALA A 18 6.59 -30.23 29.79
N SER A 19 5.87 -30.18 28.66
CA SER A 19 6.18 -29.26 27.59
C SER A 19 6.19 -27.86 28.20
N GLU A 20 7.35 -27.22 28.20
CA GLU A 20 7.41 -25.78 28.41
C GLU A 20 6.40 -25.14 27.46
N PRO A 21 5.63 -24.13 27.91
CA PRO A 21 4.71 -23.43 27.04
C PRO A 21 5.55 -22.82 25.92
N VAL A 22 5.48 -23.43 24.73
CA VAL A 22 6.03 -22.86 23.50
C VAL A 22 5.37 -21.49 23.39
N ALA A 23 6.16 -20.42 23.43
CA ALA A 23 5.65 -19.08 23.17
C ALA A 23 4.84 -19.15 21.87
N PRO A 24 3.60 -18.61 21.84
CA PRO A 24 2.73 -18.76 20.68
C PRO A 24 3.48 -18.29 19.44
N GLU A 25 3.69 -19.21 18.50
CA GLU A 25 4.35 -18.93 17.23
C GLU A 25 3.53 -17.89 16.49
N LYS A 26 4.17 -16.83 15.99
CA LYS A 26 3.49 -15.75 15.26
C LYS A 26 2.79 -16.34 14.04
N GLU A 27 1.46 -16.34 14.06
CA GLU A 27 0.67 -16.75 12.91
C GLU A 27 0.78 -15.69 11.82
N LEU A 28 1.13 -16.12 10.61
CA LEU A 28 1.19 -15.30 9.41
C LEU A 28 0.09 -15.73 8.47
N MET A 29 -0.23 -14.91 7.48
CA MET A 29 -1.22 -15.29 6.46
C MET A 29 -0.78 -16.55 5.69
N HIS A 30 -1.67 -17.55 5.61
CA HIS A 30 -1.55 -18.76 4.78
C HIS A 30 -2.94 -19.31 4.36
N GLU A 31 -2.94 -20.27 3.43
CA GLU A 31 -4.15 -20.83 2.79
C GLU A 31 -5.16 -21.50 3.73
N ASP A 32 -4.71 -22.05 4.86
CA ASP A 32 -5.59 -22.78 5.78
C ASP A 32 -6.34 -21.88 6.77
N ILE A 33 -6.05 -20.57 6.78
CA ILE A 33 -6.75 -19.61 7.62
C ILE A 33 -8.21 -19.50 7.15
N GLN A 34 -9.13 -19.86 8.05
CA GLN A 34 -10.55 -19.76 7.78
C GLN A 34 -11.03 -18.32 7.82
N ARG A 35 -11.92 -17.98 6.89
CA ARG A 35 -12.57 -16.66 6.87
C ARG A 35 -13.45 -16.51 8.12
N PRO A 36 -13.23 -15.50 8.98
CA PRO A 36 -14.10 -15.23 10.12
C PRO A 36 -15.49 -14.73 9.68
N GLU A 37 -16.43 -14.70 10.63
CA GLU A 37 -17.79 -14.20 10.37
C GLU A 37 -17.79 -12.71 9.98
N GLU A 38 -16.91 -11.93 10.60
CA GLU A 38 -16.79 -10.49 10.40
C GLU A 38 -15.35 -10.10 10.03
N LEU A 39 -15.21 -9.09 9.16
CA LEU A 39 -13.92 -8.54 8.75
C LEU A 39 -13.96 -7.01 8.84
N LYS A 40 -12.82 -6.40 9.14
CA LYS A 40 -12.68 -4.94 9.20
C LYS A 40 -12.46 -4.38 7.79
N GLY A 41 -13.43 -3.64 7.28
CA GLY A 41 -13.41 -3.09 5.92
C GLY A 41 -12.95 -1.63 5.85
N TYR A 42 -12.17 -1.30 4.82
CA TYR A 42 -11.81 0.07 4.46
C TYR A 42 -12.19 0.35 3.01
N THR A 43 -12.95 1.41 2.77
CA THR A 43 -13.39 1.77 1.42
C THR A 43 -12.71 3.04 0.94
N TYR A 44 -12.07 2.94 -0.22
CA TYR A 44 -11.35 3.99 -0.92
C TYR A 44 -12.09 4.39 -2.18
N LYS A 45 -12.05 5.67 -2.52
CA LYS A 45 -12.73 6.22 -3.70
C LYS A 45 -11.71 6.71 -4.72
N ILE A 46 -11.82 6.19 -5.94
CA ILE A 46 -11.11 6.69 -7.11
C ILE A 46 -12.11 7.44 -7.98
N LYS A 47 -11.74 8.66 -8.38
CA LYS A 47 -12.47 9.43 -9.40
C LYS A 47 -11.46 9.91 -10.44
N THR A 48 -11.53 9.31 -11.62
CA THR A 48 -10.69 9.67 -12.76
C THR A 48 -11.35 10.82 -13.55
N PRO A 49 -10.59 11.60 -14.33
CA PRO A 49 -11.15 12.56 -15.27
C PRO A 49 -11.72 11.87 -16.53
N LEU A 50 -11.37 10.60 -16.76
CA LEU A 50 -11.78 9.83 -17.94
C LEU A 50 -13.19 9.24 -17.82
N SER A 51 -13.77 9.21 -16.62
CA SER A 51 -15.10 8.63 -16.38
C SER A 51 -15.92 9.49 -15.41
N ASP A 52 -17.21 9.61 -15.71
CA ASP A 52 -18.19 10.27 -14.84
C ASP A 52 -18.48 9.47 -13.56
N HIS A 53 -18.15 8.18 -13.54
CA HIS A 53 -18.43 7.27 -12.45
C HIS A 53 -17.19 7.00 -11.60
N ALA A 54 -17.35 7.12 -10.28
CA ALA A 54 -16.31 6.73 -9.34
C ALA A 54 -16.17 5.21 -9.25
N LEU A 55 -14.96 4.76 -8.94
CA LEU A 55 -14.68 3.40 -8.48
C LEU A 55 -14.52 3.41 -6.96
N TYR A 56 -15.11 2.42 -6.31
CA TYR A 56 -15.01 2.20 -4.87
C TYR A 56 -14.27 0.90 -4.64
N ILE A 57 -13.12 0.97 -3.97
CA ILE A 57 -12.31 -0.19 -3.61
C ILE A 57 -12.51 -0.43 -2.13
N THR A 58 -13.08 -1.57 -1.76
CA THR A 58 -13.19 -2.02 -0.37
C THR A 58 -12.16 -3.10 -0.12
N ILE A 59 -11.27 -2.89 0.85
CA ILE A 59 -10.31 -3.91 1.30
C ILE A 59 -10.72 -4.33 2.70
N ASN A 60 -11.01 -5.62 2.86
CA ASN A 60 -11.37 -6.22 4.13
C ASN A 60 -10.16 -6.94 4.71
N ASN A 61 -9.89 -6.66 5.98
CA ASN A 61 -8.73 -7.18 6.69
C ASN A 61 -9.14 -8.25 7.69
N ILE A 62 -8.26 -9.23 7.83
CA ILE A 62 -8.23 -10.14 8.96
C ILE A 62 -7.19 -9.66 9.96
N ILE A 63 -7.45 -9.88 11.25
CA ILE A 63 -6.52 -9.60 12.34
C ILE A 63 -6.00 -10.94 12.83
N LEU A 64 -4.68 -11.12 12.78
CA LEU A 64 -4.02 -12.32 13.32
C LEU A 64 -3.32 -11.98 14.62
N ASN A 65 -3.11 -12.99 15.47
CA ASN A 65 -2.43 -12.87 16.76
C ASN A 65 -3.07 -11.86 17.73
N THR A 66 -4.41 -11.73 17.68
CA THR A 66 -5.18 -10.79 18.51
C THR A 66 -4.87 -10.95 19.99
N GLY A 67 -4.62 -9.84 20.69
CA GLY A 67 -4.29 -9.84 22.11
C GLY A 67 -2.84 -10.24 22.44
N THR A 68 -1.95 -10.28 21.45
CA THR A 68 -0.51 -10.52 21.61
C THR A 68 0.32 -9.34 21.09
N GLU A 69 1.63 -9.34 21.38
CA GLU A 69 2.57 -8.36 20.82
C GLU A 69 2.77 -8.46 19.29
N HIS A 70 2.25 -9.52 18.68
CA HIS A 70 2.32 -9.77 17.24
C HIS A 70 1.00 -9.50 16.51
N GLU A 71 0.04 -8.85 17.19
CA GLU A 71 -1.25 -8.46 16.59
C GLU A 71 -1.02 -7.63 15.33
N GLN A 72 -1.55 -8.09 14.21
CA GLN A 72 -1.26 -7.52 12.90
C GLN A 72 -2.48 -7.66 11.99
N GLU A 73 -2.81 -6.59 11.27
CA GLU A 73 -3.83 -6.61 10.21
C GLU A 73 -3.21 -7.06 8.89
N TYR A 74 -3.92 -7.94 8.17
CA TYR A 74 -3.56 -8.35 6.82
C TYR A 74 -4.75 -8.18 5.87
N PRO A 75 -4.54 -7.68 4.64
CA PRO A 75 -5.56 -7.74 3.59
C PRO A 75 -5.99 -9.19 3.36
N PHE A 76 -7.30 -9.43 3.38
CA PHE A 76 -7.87 -10.77 3.23
C PHE A 76 -8.67 -10.90 1.93
N GLU A 77 -9.50 -9.90 1.62
CA GLU A 77 -10.27 -9.82 0.38
C GLU A 77 -10.41 -8.37 -0.05
N MET A 78 -10.49 -8.16 -1.36
CA MET A 78 -10.72 -6.84 -1.96
C MET A 78 -11.96 -6.92 -2.84
N PHE A 79 -12.72 -5.83 -2.91
CA PHE A 79 -13.86 -5.63 -3.79
C PHE A 79 -13.73 -4.31 -4.53
N ILE A 80 -14.00 -4.31 -5.82
CA ILE A 80 -14.04 -3.09 -6.62
C ILE A 80 -15.45 -2.93 -7.21
N ASN A 81 -16.12 -1.84 -6.85
CA ASN A 81 -17.47 -1.51 -7.31
C ASN A 81 -17.46 -0.23 -8.14
N SER A 82 -18.21 -0.22 -9.23
CA SER A 82 -18.43 0.97 -10.06
C SER A 82 -19.81 0.93 -10.70
N LYS A 83 -20.34 2.11 -11.04
CA LYS A 83 -21.50 2.25 -11.93
C LYS A 83 -21.11 2.12 -13.41
N ASN A 84 -19.81 2.19 -13.73
CA ASN A 84 -19.34 2.00 -15.09
C ASN A 84 -19.34 0.49 -15.43
N MET A 85 -20.16 0.11 -16.41
CA MET A 85 -20.31 -1.28 -16.84
C MET A 85 -19.30 -1.72 -17.88
N GLU A 86 -18.63 -0.79 -18.57
CA GLU A 86 -17.60 -1.08 -19.57
C GLU A 86 -16.43 -1.88 -18.99
N HIS A 87 -16.16 -1.67 -17.70
CA HIS A 87 -15.01 -2.25 -17.02
C HIS A 87 -15.33 -3.49 -16.16
N PHE A 88 -16.60 -3.89 -16.11
CA PHE A 88 -17.08 -4.84 -15.11
C PHE A 88 -16.38 -6.21 -15.14
N GLN A 89 -16.15 -6.77 -16.34
CA GLN A 89 -15.58 -8.12 -16.47
C GLN A 89 -14.14 -8.19 -15.94
N TRP A 90 -13.27 -7.27 -16.37
CA TRP A 90 -11.87 -7.27 -15.93
C TRP A 90 -11.75 -6.84 -14.47
N VAL A 91 -12.59 -5.90 -14.00
CA VAL A 91 -12.63 -5.48 -12.60
C VAL A 91 -12.98 -6.68 -11.70
N LEU A 92 -13.99 -7.46 -12.08
CA LEU A 92 -14.40 -8.66 -11.33
C LEU A 92 -13.29 -9.72 -11.34
N ALA A 93 -12.64 -9.95 -12.50
CA ALA A 93 -11.52 -10.88 -12.60
C ALA A 93 -10.35 -10.46 -11.69
N LEU A 94 -9.97 -9.19 -11.75
CA LEU A 94 -8.89 -8.60 -10.94
C LEU A 94 -9.18 -8.75 -9.44
N THR A 95 -10.40 -8.39 -9.04
CA THR A 95 -10.89 -8.51 -7.66
C THR A 95 -10.77 -9.95 -7.12
N ARG A 96 -11.14 -10.94 -7.95
CA ARG A 96 -11.05 -12.37 -7.59
C ARG A 96 -9.61 -12.85 -7.45
N VAL A 97 -8.74 -12.47 -8.39
CA VAL A 97 -7.32 -12.87 -8.38
C VAL A 97 -6.62 -12.27 -7.18
N ILE A 98 -6.79 -10.98 -6.92
CA ILE A 98 -6.16 -10.30 -5.78
C ILE A 98 -6.62 -10.91 -4.46
N SER A 99 -7.92 -11.15 -4.30
CA SER A 99 -8.46 -11.80 -3.10
C SER A 99 -7.99 -13.25 -2.95
N ALA A 100 -7.67 -13.95 -4.04
CA ALA A 100 -7.07 -15.28 -3.97
C ALA A 100 -5.61 -15.22 -3.53
N VAL A 101 -4.84 -14.24 -4.03
CA VAL A 101 -3.45 -13.99 -3.60
C VAL A 101 -3.40 -13.65 -2.10
N PHE A 102 -4.29 -12.78 -1.61
CA PHE A 102 -4.37 -12.44 -0.19
C PHE A 102 -4.67 -13.65 0.70
N ARG A 103 -5.62 -14.49 0.30
CA ARG A 103 -5.96 -15.73 1.02
C ARG A 103 -4.84 -16.77 0.97
N LYS A 104 -4.03 -16.77 -0.09
CA LYS A 104 -2.85 -17.63 -0.19
C LYS A 104 -1.77 -17.26 0.83
N GLY A 105 -1.71 -15.99 1.20
CA GLY A 105 -0.75 -15.48 2.17
C GLY A 105 0.66 -15.37 1.61
N GLY A 106 1.66 -15.34 2.50
CA GLY A 106 3.03 -14.97 2.17
C GLY A 106 3.19 -13.46 1.92
N ASP A 107 4.25 -13.08 1.18
CA ASP A 107 4.46 -11.69 0.79
C ASP A 107 3.49 -11.31 -0.33
N THR A 108 2.51 -10.48 0.00
CA THR A 108 1.50 -9.98 -0.95
C THR A 108 1.80 -8.54 -1.40
N THR A 109 2.86 -7.93 -0.87
CA THR A 109 3.21 -6.53 -1.16
C THR A 109 3.61 -6.32 -2.61
N PHE A 110 4.18 -7.35 -3.26
CA PHE A 110 4.54 -7.31 -4.69
C PHE A 110 3.35 -6.95 -5.60
N MET A 111 2.11 -7.26 -5.20
CA MET A 111 0.91 -6.89 -5.96
C MET A 111 0.82 -5.38 -6.20
N VAL A 112 1.33 -4.57 -5.28
CA VAL A 112 1.40 -3.11 -5.44
C VAL A 112 2.22 -2.72 -6.67
N ASP A 113 3.40 -3.31 -6.80
CA ASP A 113 4.33 -2.99 -7.88
C ASP A 113 3.82 -3.51 -9.22
N GLU A 114 3.28 -4.74 -9.25
CA GLU A 114 2.68 -5.32 -10.46
C GLU A 114 1.53 -4.46 -10.99
N LEU A 115 0.64 -3.97 -10.11
CA LEU A 115 -0.47 -3.11 -10.51
C LEU A 115 0.01 -1.73 -10.99
N LYS A 116 1.00 -1.13 -10.30
CA LYS A 116 1.56 0.19 -10.67
C LYS A 116 2.30 0.18 -12.00
N GLN A 117 2.78 -0.98 -12.45
CA GLN A 117 3.43 -1.16 -13.75
C GLN A 117 2.45 -1.37 -14.92
N VAL A 118 1.14 -1.44 -14.67
CA VAL A 118 0.15 -1.53 -15.75
C VAL A 118 -0.06 -0.15 -16.37
N PHE A 119 0.14 -0.05 -17.68
CA PHE A 119 -0.04 1.18 -18.46
C PHE A 119 -1.32 1.15 -19.28
N ASP A 120 -1.99 2.30 -19.38
CA ASP A 120 -3.11 2.49 -20.28
C ASP A 120 -2.56 2.84 -21.68
N PRO A 121 -2.95 2.13 -22.75
CA PRO A 121 -2.56 2.47 -24.12
C PRO A 121 -2.91 3.90 -24.53
N GLN A 122 -3.88 4.53 -23.86
CA GLN A 122 -4.31 5.90 -24.10
C GLN A 122 -3.44 6.95 -23.38
N GLY A 123 -2.44 6.53 -22.60
CA GLY A 123 -1.44 7.43 -22.01
C GLY A 123 -1.73 7.93 -20.60
N GLY A 124 -2.68 7.31 -19.88
CA GLY A 124 -2.96 7.63 -18.48
C GLY A 124 -3.71 8.96 -18.28
N TYR A 125 -3.68 9.50 -17.07
CA TYR A 125 -4.38 10.74 -16.72
C TYR A 125 -3.80 11.42 -15.48
N PHE A 126 -4.09 12.71 -15.30
CA PHE A 126 -3.74 13.45 -14.09
C PHE A 126 -4.89 13.44 -13.08
N LYS A 127 -4.60 13.09 -11.83
CA LYS A 127 -5.51 13.31 -10.70
C LYS A 127 -5.48 14.77 -10.28
N LYS A 128 -6.48 15.16 -9.47
CA LYS A 128 -6.43 16.40 -8.70
C LYS A 128 -5.11 16.48 -7.92
N GLY A 129 -4.48 17.67 -7.91
CA GLY A 129 -3.16 17.87 -7.31
C GLY A 129 -1.98 17.63 -8.25
N GLY A 130 -2.22 17.49 -9.57
CA GLY A 130 -1.15 17.42 -10.58
C GLY A 130 -0.36 16.11 -10.58
N ARG A 131 -0.90 15.04 -9.97
CA ARG A 131 -0.24 13.73 -9.94
C ARG A 131 -0.70 12.86 -11.11
N PHE A 132 0.24 12.46 -11.95
CA PHE A 132 0.04 11.60 -13.10
C PHE A 132 -0.13 10.14 -12.70
N MET A 133 -1.13 9.49 -13.29
CA MET A 133 -1.36 8.06 -13.23
C MET A 133 -1.19 7.43 -14.61
N PRO A 134 -0.38 6.38 -14.74
CA PRO A 134 -0.20 5.71 -16.03
C PRO A 134 -1.43 4.89 -16.46
N SER A 135 -2.27 4.46 -15.51
CA SER A 135 -3.54 3.77 -15.78
C SER A 135 -4.46 3.78 -14.57
N LEU A 136 -5.73 3.37 -14.77
CA LEU A 136 -6.65 3.08 -13.67
C LEU A 136 -6.17 1.93 -12.78
N VAL A 137 -5.52 0.92 -13.36
CA VAL A 137 -4.96 -0.23 -12.62
C VAL A 137 -3.80 0.22 -11.73
N ALA A 138 -2.96 1.14 -12.21
CA ALA A 138 -1.89 1.71 -11.40
C ALA A 138 -2.44 2.54 -10.23
N GLU A 139 -3.53 3.28 -10.44
CA GLU A 139 -4.21 3.97 -9.33
C GLU A 139 -4.83 2.98 -8.32
N ILE A 140 -5.35 1.83 -8.75
CA ILE A 140 -5.75 0.74 -7.82
C ILE A 140 -4.53 0.26 -7.03
N GLY A 141 -3.37 0.11 -7.68
CA GLY A 141 -2.10 -0.21 -7.02
C GLY A 141 -1.68 0.81 -5.95
N GLU A 142 -1.85 2.11 -6.19
CA GLU A 142 -1.59 3.15 -5.17
C GLU A 142 -2.54 3.07 -3.97
N VAL A 143 -3.80 2.72 -4.20
CA VAL A 143 -4.77 2.50 -3.12
C VAL A 143 -4.33 1.31 -2.28
N LEU A 144 -3.89 0.23 -2.93
CA LEU A 144 -3.39 -0.95 -2.25
C LEU A 144 -2.12 -0.64 -1.45
N GLU A 145 -1.18 0.12 -2.03
CA GLU A 145 0.03 0.58 -1.35
C GLU A 145 -0.30 1.37 -0.09
N THR A 146 -1.21 2.34 -0.23
CA THR A 146 -1.68 3.19 0.87
C THR A 146 -2.29 2.33 1.98
N HIS A 147 -3.08 1.32 1.61
CA HIS A 147 -3.71 0.41 2.53
C HIS A 147 -2.69 -0.51 3.23
N MET A 148 -1.73 -1.07 2.50
CA MET A 148 -0.70 -1.95 3.05
C MET A 148 0.29 -1.19 3.95
N LYS A 149 0.63 0.07 3.63
CA LYS A 149 1.35 0.98 4.53
C LYS A 149 0.57 1.23 5.82
N LYS A 150 -0.74 1.46 5.71
CA LYS A 150 -1.63 1.60 6.88
C LYS A 150 -1.67 0.34 7.74
N CYS A 151 -1.60 -0.84 7.13
CA CYS A 151 -1.51 -2.10 7.87
C CYS A 151 -0.13 -2.31 8.49
N GLY A 152 0.91 -1.60 8.06
CA GLY A 152 2.30 -1.84 8.49
C GLY A 152 3.00 -2.97 7.71
N LEU A 153 2.44 -3.40 6.57
CA LEU A 153 3.05 -4.40 5.69
C LEU A 153 4.10 -3.81 4.74
N ILE A 154 4.00 -2.52 4.44
CA ILE A 154 4.97 -1.78 3.64
C ILE A 154 5.53 -0.65 4.52
N GLU A 155 6.85 -0.55 4.61
CA GLU A 155 7.51 0.54 5.31
C GLU A 155 7.28 1.87 4.57
N THR A 156 7.02 2.93 5.33
CA THR A 156 6.89 4.26 4.76
C THR A 156 8.27 4.90 4.72
N GLU A 157 8.81 5.13 3.52
CA GLU A 157 10.00 5.97 3.35
C GLU A 157 9.65 7.42 3.71
N GLU A 158 9.95 7.82 4.94
CA GLU A 158 9.85 9.22 5.34
C GLU A 158 11.01 10.03 4.76
N LEU A 159 10.70 11.18 4.18
CA LEU A 159 11.71 12.17 3.84
C LEU A 159 12.43 12.60 5.12
N SER A 160 13.77 12.61 5.10
CA SER A 160 14.59 13.13 6.19
C SER A 160 14.22 14.58 6.50
N ASP A 161 14.42 15.00 7.76
CA ASP A 161 14.11 16.37 8.17
C ASP A 161 14.90 17.41 7.35
N ALA A 162 16.11 17.07 6.93
CA ALA A 162 16.92 17.88 6.01
C ALA A 162 16.24 18.02 4.63
N HIS A 163 15.68 16.94 4.08
CA HIS A 163 14.95 17.00 2.81
C HIS A 163 13.63 17.78 2.93
N LYS A 164 12.91 17.61 4.04
CA LYS A 164 11.69 18.38 4.33
C LYS A 164 12.01 19.88 4.43
N ALA A 165 13.07 20.25 5.15
CA ALA A 165 13.53 21.63 5.30
C ALA A 165 13.96 22.24 3.95
N LEU A 166 14.71 21.48 3.14
CA LEU A 166 15.16 21.93 1.82
C LEU A 166 13.99 22.14 0.85
N ILE A 167 12.95 21.29 0.88
CA ILE A 167 11.73 21.50 0.10
C ILE A 167 11.00 22.77 0.56
N ALA A 168 10.89 23.00 1.88
CA ALA A 168 10.21 24.17 2.43
C ALA A 168 10.94 25.47 2.08
N GLU A 169 12.26 25.51 2.23
CA GLU A 169 13.11 26.64 1.81
C GLU A 169 12.94 26.94 0.32
N LYS A 170 13.00 25.90 -0.52
CA LYS A 170 12.83 26.01 -1.97
C LYS A 170 11.44 26.49 -2.38
N ARG A 171 10.38 26.09 -1.66
CA ARG A 171 9.03 26.63 -1.89
C ARG A 171 8.94 28.11 -1.52
N ALA A 172 9.50 28.49 -0.36
CA ALA A 172 9.51 29.88 0.09
C ALA A 172 10.28 30.80 -0.87
N ALA A 173 11.38 30.33 -1.45
CA ALA A 173 12.16 31.08 -2.44
C ALA A 173 11.38 31.37 -3.74
N LEU A 174 10.43 30.50 -4.12
CA LEU A 174 9.59 30.67 -5.31
C LEU A 174 8.38 31.58 -5.09
N GLU A 175 7.80 31.56 -3.88
CA GLU A 175 6.68 32.45 -3.51
C GLU A 175 7.10 33.92 -3.51
N GLY A 176 8.39 34.23 -3.32
CA GLY A 176 8.94 35.58 -3.45
C GLY A 176 8.98 36.15 -4.88
N GLY A 177 8.71 35.34 -5.91
CA GLY A 177 8.80 35.74 -7.33
C GLY A 177 7.52 35.61 -8.15
N ALA A 178 6.46 35.02 -7.62
CA ALA A 178 5.23 34.70 -8.36
C ALA A 178 4.00 35.43 -7.80
N ALA A 179 4.00 36.75 -7.88
CA ALA A 179 2.75 37.52 -7.86
C ALA A 179 2.17 37.52 -9.28
N ASN A 180 0.96 36.96 -9.43
CA ASN A 180 0.06 36.93 -10.60
C ASN A 180 -0.02 35.58 -11.34
N ALA A 181 -0.99 34.76 -10.93
CA ALA A 181 -1.67 33.82 -11.81
C ALA A 181 -3.16 33.77 -11.42
N GLU A 182 -3.99 34.51 -12.16
CA GLU A 182 -5.45 34.41 -12.13
C GLU A 182 -5.88 33.31 -13.12
N ASP A 183 -5.81 32.03 -12.73
CA ASP A 183 -6.49 30.97 -13.48
C ASP A 183 -6.95 29.82 -12.55
N PRO A 184 -8.27 29.53 -12.43
CA PRO A 184 -8.78 28.58 -11.43
C PRO A 184 -8.50 27.09 -11.71
N ALA A 185 -7.61 26.74 -12.66
CA ALA A 185 -7.32 25.36 -13.03
C ALA A 185 -6.11 24.73 -12.29
N GLU A 186 -5.28 25.53 -11.58
CA GLU A 186 -4.02 25.07 -10.97
C GLU A 186 -4.17 24.63 -9.50
N ALA A 187 -4.95 23.58 -9.25
CA ALA A 187 -5.19 23.04 -7.91
C ALA A 187 -4.08 22.08 -7.41
N ALA A 188 -2.80 22.39 -7.70
CA ALA A 188 -1.66 21.59 -7.22
C ALA A 188 -0.72 22.35 -6.27
N GLY A 189 -0.86 23.68 -6.14
CA GLY A 189 0.00 24.47 -5.25
C GLY A 189 1.48 24.48 -5.65
N TYR A 190 1.77 24.25 -6.93
CA TYR A 190 3.11 24.31 -7.52
C TYR A 190 3.14 25.41 -8.58
N PRO A 191 4.30 26.06 -8.81
CA PRO A 191 4.38 27.21 -9.71
C PRO A 191 4.05 26.84 -11.18
N PRO A 192 3.53 27.81 -11.95
CA PRO A 192 3.20 27.62 -13.36
C PRO A 192 4.46 27.21 -14.15
N GLY A 193 4.31 26.20 -15.02
CA GLY A 193 5.42 25.62 -15.79
C GLY A 193 6.19 24.50 -15.09
N ALA A 194 5.75 24.04 -13.91
CA ALA A 194 6.32 22.85 -13.28
C ALA A 194 6.20 21.60 -14.17
N GLN A 195 7.30 20.87 -14.28
CA GLN A 195 7.42 19.64 -15.07
C GLN A 195 7.06 18.40 -14.24
N LEU A 196 6.74 17.31 -14.94
CA LEU A 196 6.46 16.01 -14.34
C LEU A 196 7.74 15.43 -13.72
N CYS A 197 7.69 15.17 -12.40
CA CYS A 197 8.75 14.44 -11.71
C CYS A 197 8.67 12.95 -12.05
N LYS A 198 9.78 12.37 -12.53
CA LYS A 198 9.85 10.93 -12.89
C LYS A 198 9.82 9.98 -11.67
N LYS A 199 10.10 10.50 -10.47
CA LYS A 199 10.11 9.69 -9.23
C LYS A 199 8.73 9.57 -8.61
N CYS A 200 8.05 10.69 -8.39
CA CYS A 200 6.76 10.72 -7.70
C CYS A 200 5.55 10.90 -8.63
N ASN A 201 5.78 11.09 -9.93
CA ASN A 201 4.77 11.38 -10.95
C ASN A 201 3.93 12.63 -10.66
N THR A 202 4.42 13.58 -9.85
CA THR A 202 3.75 14.86 -9.62
C THR A 202 4.35 15.96 -10.50
N GLN A 203 3.50 16.81 -11.09
CA GLN A 203 3.90 18.04 -11.78
C GLN A 203 4.37 19.10 -10.77
N ALA A 204 5.57 18.90 -10.25
CA ALA A 204 6.15 19.72 -9.20
C ALA A 204 7.67 19.94 -9.40
N ALA A 205 8.24 19.48 -10.53
CA ALA A 205 9.66 19.65 -10.80
C ALA A 205 9.93 20.99 -11.48
N VAL A 206 10.82 21.78 -10.91
CA VAL A 206 11.17 23.10 -11.41
C VAL A 206 12.69 23.26 -11.46
N LEU A 207 13.15 24.14 -12.35
CA LEU A 207 14.58 24.47 -12.45
C LEU A 207 14.92 25.49 -11.36
N MET A 208 15.73 25.09 -10.38
CA MET A 208 16.26 25.96 -9.34
C MET A 208 17.76 25.71 -9.18
N ASP A 209 18.54 26.78 -9.07
CA ASP A 209 20.00 26.73 -8.90
C ASP A 209 20.72 25.89 -9.96
N GLY A 210 20.23 25.94 -11.20
CA GLY A 210 20.77 25.16 -12.32
C GLY A 210 20.39 23.68 -12.31
N CYS A 211 19.56 23.22 -11.36
CA CYS A 211 19.13 21.84 -11.25
C CYS A 211 17.61 21.66 -11.24
N MET A 212 17.12 20.59 -11.85
CA MET A 212 15.70 20.22 -11.76
C MET A 212 15.41 19.61 -10.38
N THR A 213 14.65 20.32 -9.53
CA THR A 213 14.24 19.88 -8.19
C THR A 213 12.72 19.70 -8.13
N CYS A 214 12.24 18.57 -7.59
CA CYS A 214 10.83 18.32 -7.34
C CYS A 214 10.40 18.87 -5.97
N LEU A 215 9.44 19.80 -5.99
CA LEU A 215 8.85 20.38 -4.78
C LEU A 215 7.91 19.44 -4.03
N ALA A 216 7.54 18.30 -4.61
CA ALA A 216 6.66 17.31 -3.97
C ALA A 216 7.44 16.23 -3.20
N CYS A 217 8.56 15.76 -3.75
CA CYS A 217 9.32 14.64 -3.16
C CYS A 217 10.81 14.93 -2.94
N GLY A 218 11.27 16.15 -3.21
CA GLY A 218 12.66 16.56 -2.99
C GLY A 218 13.67 16.04 -4.01
N GLU A 219 13.25 15.23 -4.99
CA GLU A 219 14.14 14.65 -5.99
C GLU A 219 14.85 15.73 -6.80
N SER A 220 16.18 15.63 -6.89
CA SER A 220 17.03 16.54 -7.64
C SER A 220 17.85 15.75 -8.67
N LYS A 221 18.00 16.28 -9.89
CA LYS A 221 18.87 15.63 -10.90
C LYS A 221 20.37 15.69 -10.58
N CYS A 222 20.78 16.52 -9.61
CA CYS A 222 22.19 16.82 -9.36
C CYS A 222 22.74 16.14 -8.10
N GLY A 223 21.97 15.23 -7.50
CA GLY A 223 22.30 14.58 -6.22
C GLY A 223 21.59 15.23 -5.05
#